data_AF-A0A1W9HJM7-F1
#
_entry.id   AF-A0A1W9HJM7-F1
#
_cell.length_a   1.000
_cell.length_b   1.000
_cell.length_c   1.000
_cell.angle_alpha   90.00
_cell.angle_beta   90.00
_cell.angle_gamma   90.00
#
_symmetry.space_group_name_H-M   'P 1'
#
loop_
_entity.id
_entity.type
_entity.pdbx_description
1 polymer ?
#
loop_
_entity_poly.entity_id
_entity_poly.type
_entity_poly.pdbx_seq_one_letter_code
_entity_poly.pdbx_strand_id
1 'polypeptide(L)' 'MKGIFMEKQYFDILVAKKYKSKVTGQPEKRTKWNRVGRAWLTKSGESLSFELFILPNVCYLIQSRNKKPDQENNNA' A
#
# COMPACT_ATOMS: atom_id res chain seq x y z
N MET A 1 10.05 34.63 -9.05
CA MET A 1 10.24 33.27 -8.49
C MET A 1 9.16 32.36 -9.05
N LYS A 2 9.51 31.38 -9.88
CA LYS A 2 8.57 30.33 -10.33
C LYS A 2 8.43 29.35 -9.17
N GLY A 3 7.28 29.37 -8.49
CA GLY A 3 6.96 28.33 -7.51
C GLY A 3 6.86 26.99 -8.23
N ILE A 4 7.72 26.04 -7.87
CA ILE A 4 7.62 24.66 -8.32
C ILE A 4 6.34 24.12 -7.66
N PHE A 5 5.23 24.11 -8.41
CA PHE A 5 4.06 23.32 -8.02
C PHE A 5 4.47 21.86 -8.18
N MET A 6 4.90 21.23 -7.08
CA MET A 6 4.93 19.77 -7.02
C MET A 6 3.47 19.33 -7.04
N GLU A 7 3.02 18.81 -8.20
CA GLU A 7 1.75 18.11 -8.28
C GLU A 7 1.71 17.09 -7.15
N LYS A 8 0.64 17.12 -6.35
CA LYS A 8 0.49 16.16 -5.24
C LYS A 8 0.48 14.76 -5.86
N GLN A 9 1.57 14.03 -5.66
CA GLN A 9 1.67 12.65 -6.13
C GLN A 9 0.84 11.75 -5.21
N TYR A 10 -0.17 11.11 -5.80
CA TYR A 10 -1.03 10.15 -5.12
C TYR A 10 -0.70 8.73 -5.56
N PHE A 11 -0.78 7.80 -4.63
CA PHE A 11 -0.59 6.37 -4.85
C PHE A 11 -1.84 5.61 -4.40
N ASP A 12 -2.23 4.58 -5.13
CA ASP A 12 -3.30 3.68 -4.70
C ASP A 12 -2.76 2.59 -3.80
N ILE A 13 -3.46 2.33 -2.68
CA ILE A 13 -3.18 1.19 -1.82
C ILE A 13 -4.07 0.04 -2.28
N LEU A 14 -3.45 -1.04 -2.75
CA LEU A 14 -4.13 -2.22 -3.28
C LEU A 14 -3.90 -3.44 -2.38
N VAL A 15 -4.95 -4.23 -2.17
CA VAL A 15 -4.88 -5.52 -1.48
C VAL A 15 -5.33 -6.65 -2.41
N ALA A 16 -4.48 -7.68 -2.54
CA ALA A 16 -4.80 -8.89 -3.27
C ALA A 16 -5.61 -9.86 -2.39
N LYS A 17 -6.81 -10.20 -2.86
CA LYS A 17 -7.59 -11.33 -2.32
C LYS A 17 -7.42 -12.53 -3.24
N LYS A 18 -6.81 -13.59 -2.72
CA LYS A 18 -6.75 -14.90 -3.39
C LYS A 18 -8.00 -15.70 -3.01
N TYR A 19 -8.66 -16.32 -3.99
CA TYR A 19 -9.85 -17.14 -3.76
C TYR A 19 -9.91 -18.31 -4.75
N LYS A 20 -10.60 -19.39 -4.36
CA LYS A 20 -10.90 -20.51 -5.26
C LYS A 20 -12.25 -20.25 -5.92
N SER A 21 -12.35 -20.53 -7.22
CA SER A 21 -13.58 -20.40 -7.99
C SER A 21 -13.81 -21.66 -8.82
N LYS A 22 -15.06 -22.05 -9.06
CA LYS A 22 -15.44 -23.17 -9.93
C LYS A 22 -16.33 -22.66 -11.08
N VAL A 23 -15.82 -21.75 -11.90
CA VAL A 23 -16.61 -21.15 -13.00
C VAL A 23 -16.79 -22.13 -14.16
N THR A 24 -15.81 -22.99 -14.38
CA THR A 24 -15.73 -23.95 -15.50
C THR A 24 -15.94 -25.40 -15.03
N GLY A 25 -16.49 -25.61 -13.83
CA GLY A 25 -16.60 -26.93 -13.20
C GLY A 25 -15.31 -27.45 -12.54
N GLN A 26 -14.14 -26.90 -12.90
CA GLN A 26 -12.86 -27.20 -12.28
C GLN A 26 -12.46 -26.12 -11.24
N PRO A 27 -11.83 -26.49 -10.11
CA PRO A 27 -11.38 -25.53 -9.10
C PRO A 27 -10.14 -24.75 -9.57
N GLU A 28 -10.32 -23.45 -9.82
CA GLU A 28 -9.26 -22.51 -10.21
C GLU A 28 -8.89 -21.58 -9.04
N LYS A 29 -7.61 -21.24 -8.92
CA LYS A 29 -7.14 -20.18 -8.01
C LYS A 29 -7.18 -18.85 -8.75
N ARG A 30 -7.87 -17.85 -8.21
CA ARG A 30 -7.98 -16.50 -8.76
C ARG A 30 -7.49 -15.47 -7.77
N THR A 31 -7.02 -14.33 -8.30
CA THR A 31 -6.60 -13.18 -7.52
C THR A 31 -7.40 -11.96 -7.96
N LYS A 32 -8.00 -11.26 -6.99
CA LYS A 32 -8.65 -9.96 -7.22
C LYS A 32 -7.90 -8.89 -6.45
N TRP A 33 -7.42 -7.88 -7.17
CA TRP A 33 -6.87 -6.66 -6.58
C TRP A 33 -8.01 -5.70 -6.25
N ASN A 34 -8.08 -5.26 -5.00
CA ASN A 34 -9.07 -4.29 -4.55
C ASN A 34 -8.34 -3.06 -4.05
N ARG A 35 -8.76 -1.88 -4.51
CA ARG A 35 -8.30 -0.62 -3.94
C ARG A 35 -8.91 -0.45 -2.56
N VAL A 36 -8.05 -0.29 -1.57
CA VAL A 36 -8.44 -0.14 -0.16
C VAL A 36 -8.03 1.20 0.40
N GLY A 37 -7.46 2.09 -0.41
CA GLY A 37 -7.02 3.38 0.08
C GLY A 37 -6.17 4.15 -0.93
N ARG A 38 -5.63 5.25 -0.44
CA ARG A 38 -4.69 6.12 -1.15
C ARG A 38 -3.59 6.58 -0.21
N ALA A 39 -2.42 6.85 -0.76
CA ALA A 39 -1.33 7.49 -0.05
C ALA A 39 -0.83 8.71 -0.82
N TRP A 40 -0.18 9.63 -0.11
CA TRP A 40 0.46 10.80 -0.70
C TRP A 40 1.68 11.20 0.12
N LEU A 41 2.64 11.84 -0.54
CA LEU A 41 3.78 12.42 0.15
C LEU A 41 3.32 13.64 0.96
N THR A 42 3.84 13.73 2.19
CA THR A 42 3.71 14.94 3.01
C THR A 42 4.48 16.09 2.38
N LYS A 43 4.17 17.34 2.75
CA LYS A 43 4.80 18.54 2.16
C LYS A 43 6.33 18.57 2.30
N SER A 44 6.90 17.94 3.32
CA SER A 44 8.36 17.82 3.49
C SER A 44 8.97 16.68 2.68
N GLY A 45 8.16 15.76 2.11
CA GLY A 45 8.64 14.58 1.39
C GLY A 45 9.19 13.46 2.28
N GLU A 46 9.35 13.71 3.57
CA GLU A 46 9.98 12.80 4.53
C GLU A 46 9.04 11.72 5.06
N SER A 47 7.74 11.84 4.79
CA SER A 47 6.73 10.91 5.29
C SER A 47 5.62 10.70 4.28
N LEU A 48 5.07 9.48 4.29
CA LEU A 48 3.91 9.09 3.50
C LEU A 48 2.66 9.13 4.38
N SER A 49 1.68 9.96 4.01
CA SER A 49 0.35 9.92 4.62
C SER A 49 -0.54 8.97 3.82
N PHE A 50 -1.54 8.36 4.48
CA PHE A 50 -2.48 7.49 3.80
C PHE A 50 -3.89 7.56 4.39
N GLU A 51 -4.86 7.16 3.58
CA GLU A 51 -6.27 6.99 3.89
C GLU A 51 -6.68 5.57 3.49
N LEU A 52 -7.39 4.85 4.37
CA LEU A 52 -7.92 3.51 4.10
C LEU A 52 -9.44 3.52 4.09
N PHE A 53 -10.02 2.85 3.10
CA PHE A 53 -11.44 2.49 3.05
C PHE A 53 -11.64 1.20 3.86
N ILE A 54 -12.12 1.36 5.09
CA ILE A 54 -12.43 0.26 6.00
C ILE A 54 -13.71 -0.44 5.53
N LEU A 55 -13.62 -1.74 5.24
CA LEU A 55 -14.76 -2.57 4.90
C LEU A 55 -15.46 -3.03 6.19
N PRO A 56 -16.80 -3.10 6.19
CA PRO A 56 -17.54 -3.62 7.33
C PRO A 56 -17.17 -5.10 7.60
N ASN A 57 -17.16 -5.48 8.88
CA ASN A 57 -16.90 -6.85 9.36
C ASN A 57 -15.50 -7.41 9.04
N VAL A 58 -14.50 -6.54 8.88
CA VAL A 58 -13.09 -6.92 8.71
C VAL A 58 -12.28 -6.35 9.87
N CYS A 59 -11.44 -7.18 10.49
CA CYS A 59 -10.47 -6.74 11.49
C CYS A 59 -9.18 -6.28 10.79
N TYR A 60 -8.75 -5.05 11.08
CA TYR A 60 -7.55 -4.45 10.50
C TYR A 60 -6.47 -4.29 11.57
N LEU A 61 -5.27 -4.79 11.30
CA LEU A 61 -4.07 -4.50 12.08
C LEU A 61 -3.15 -3.60 11.25
N ILE A 62 -2.92 -2.37 11.71
CA ILE A 62 -2.03 -1.41 11.04
C ILE A 62 -0.78 -1.26 11.90
N GLN A 63 0.37 -1.59 11.35
CA GLN A 63 1.66 -1.43 12.02
C GLN A 63 2.58 -0.54 11.18
N SER A 64 2.95 0.62 11.73
CA SER A 64 4.06 1.42 11.20
C SER A 64 5.35 0.96 11.88
N ARG A 65 6.35 0.52 11.11
CA ARG A 65 7.68 0.16 11.64
C ARG A 65 8.72 1.07 11.03
N ASN A 66 9.41 1.86 11.86
CA ASN A 66 10.66 2.49 11.46
C ASN A 66 11.73 1.41 11.35
N LYS A 67 11.99 0.92 10.14
CA LYS A 67 13.27 0.26 9.86
C LYS A 67 14.29 1.38 9.69
N LYS A 68 15.19 1.53 10.67
CA LYS A 68 16.46 2.20 10.39
C LYS A 68 17.12 1.40 9.25
N PRO A 69 17.75 2.05 8.25
CA PRO A 69 18.54 1.32 7.27
C PRO A 69 19.59 0.52 8.05
N ASP A 70 19.66 -0.78 7.80
CA ASP A 70 20.73 -1.61 8.34
C ASP A 70 22.05 -0.98 7.85
N GLN A 71 22.87 -0.50 8.79
CA GLN A 71 24.27 -0.26 8.49
C GLN A 71 24.87 -1.62 8.22
N GLU A 72 24.87 -2.01 6.94
CA GLU A 72 25.66 -3.11 6.41
C GLU A 72 27.13 -2.71 6.63
N ASN A 73 27.64 -3.04 7.81
CA ASN A 73 29.03 -2.88 8.17
C ASN A 73 29.83 -3.83 7.30
N ASN A 74 30.36 -3.29 6.20
CA ASN A 74 31.51 -3.82 5.51
C ASN A 74 32.69 -3.86 6.50
N ASN A 75 32.95 -5.02 7.08
CA ASN A 75 34.28 -5.42 7.54
C ASN A 75 34.51 -6.77 6.83
N ALA A 76 35.25 -6.78 5.71
CA ALA A 76 36.70 -6.92 5.65
C ALA A 76 37.14 -8.35 6.03
#